data_AF-A0A7V3VX48-F1
#
_entry.id   AF-A0A7V3VX48-F1
#
_cell.length_a   1.000
_cell.length_b   1.000
_cell.length_c   1.000
_cell.angle_alpha   90.00
_cell.angle_beta   90.00
_cell.angle_gamma   90.00
#
_symmetry.space_group_name_H-M   'P 1'
#
loop_
_entity.id
_entity.type
_entity.pdbx_description
1 polymer ?
#
loop_
_entity_poly.entity_id
_entity_poly.type
_entity_poly.pdbx_seq_one_letter_code
_entity_poly.pdbx_strand_id
1 'polypeptide(L)'
;MNTYARHEHHDFLNAAQQALADPPLQEALVRLTSTLMAGNRRGYAALADSDALRSHAKRIKEHTLAHLDRYLEQLEAAVQKNGGHVHWASNAEEARQIVLDIARKTNTRRIVKSKSMTSEEIHLNPALEAAGIEVTETDFGEFII
;
A
#
# COMPACT_ATOMS: atom_id res chain seq x y z
N MET A 1 -24.48 10.41 -5.80
CA MET A 1 -23.71 9.68 -4.79
C MET A 1 -23.14 8.45 -5.46
N ASN A 2 -21.83 8.30 -5.35
CA ASN A 2 -21.00 7.15 -5.72
C ASN A 2 -20.60 6.99 -7.21
N THR A 3 -19.38 7.44 -7.53
CA THR A 3 -18.70 7.17 -8.81
C THR A 3 -17.18 7.08 -8.60
N TYR A 4 -16.74 6.45 -7.50
CA TYR A 4 -15.32 6.24 -7.23
C TYR A 4 -14.69 5.10 -8.06
N ALA A 5 -15.49 4.26 -8.75
CA ALA A 5 -15.02 2.97 -9.27
C ALA A 5 -14.92 2.83 -10.81
N ARG A 6 -14.61 3.89 -11.58
CA ARG A 6 -14.48 3.76 -13.06
C ARG A 6 -13.27 4.42 -13.77
N HIS A 7 -12.37 5.13 -13.08
CA HIS A 7 -11.37 5.98 -13.79
C HIS A 7 -9.90 5.74 -13.43
N GLU A 8 -9.52 4.58 -12.92
CA GLU A 8 -8.12 4.37 -12.52
C GLU A 8 -7.22 4.00 -13.74
N HIS A 9 -6.20 4.83 -13.93
CA HIS A 9 -5.04 4.77 -14.84
C HIS A 9 -5.12 5.26 -16.29
N HIS A 10 -6.26 5.28 -16.97
CA HIS A 10 -6.28 5.81 -18.35
C HIS A 10 -6.25 7.34 -18.45
N ASP A 11 -6.50 8.05 -17.34
CA ASP A 11 -6.66 9.50 -17.34
C ASP A 11 -5.54 10.24 -16.62
N PHE A 12 -4.42 9.58 -16.30
CA PHE A 12 -3.32 10.20 -15.57
C PHE A 12 -2.85 11.49 -16.22
N LEU A 13 -2.73 11.51 -17.55
CA LEU A 13 -2.28 12.69 -18.28
C LEU A 13 -3.28 13.84 -18.18
N ASN A 14 -4.57 13.58 -18.26
CA ASN A 14 -5.59 14.63 -18.14
C ASN A 14 -5.74 15.09 -16.68
N ALA A 15 -5.74 14.16 -15.72
CA ALA A 15 -5.74 14.50 -14.30
C ALA A 15 -4.50 15.32 -13.91
N ALA A 16 -3.32 14.97 -14.44
CA ALA A 16 -2.10 15.74 -14.25
C ALA A 16 -2.21 17.13 -14.90
N GLN A 17 -2.77 17.25 -16.10
CA GLN A 17 -3.03 18.54 -16.74
C GLN A 17 -3.98 19.41 -15.91
N GLN A 18 -5.06 18.86 -15.40
CA GLN A 18 -6.00 19.56 -14.52
C GLN A 18 -5.32 20.01 -13.23
N ALA A 19 -4.57 19.12 -12.58
CA ALA A 19 -3.82 19.43 -11.36
C ALA A 19 -2.76 20.52 -11.59
N LEU A 20 -2.06 20.51 -12.73
CA LEU A 20 -1.11 21.54 -13.12
C LEU A 20 -1.77 22.89 -13.43
N ALA A 21 -3.08 22.91 -13.67
CA ALA A 21 -3.85 24.12 -13.91
C ALA A 21 -4.58 24.64 -12.65
N ASP A 22 -4.42 24.00 -11.50
CA ASP A 22 -5.10 24.34 -10.23
C ASP A 22 -4.16 25.13 -9.30
N PRO A 23 -4.29 26.48 -9.18
CA PRO A 23 -3.38 27.29 -8.36
C PRO A 23 -3.47 27.00 -6.85
N PRO A 24 -4.66 26.83 -6.24
CA PRO A 24 -4.77 26.37 -4.85
C PRO A 24 -4.03 25.06 -4.57
N LEU A 25 -4.17 24.06 -5.46
CA LEU A 25 -3.45 22.79 -5.32
C LEU A 25 -1.94 22.98 -5.42
N GLN A 26 -1.47 23.80 -6.36
CA GLN A 26 -0.04 24.12 -6.50
C GLN A 26 0.52 24.76 -5.23
N GLU A 27 -0.17 25.75 -4.67
CA GLU A 27 0.26 26.41 -3.44
C GLU A 27 0.30 25.43 -2.25
N ALA A 28 -0.73 24.57 -2.15
CA ALA A 28 -0.76 23.52 -1.13
C ALA A 28 0.42 22.54 -1.26
N LEU A 29 0.73 22.09 -2.48
CA LEU A 29 1.84 21.17 -2.75
C LEU A 29 3.20 21.80 -2.46
N VAL A 30 3.40 23.08 -2.82
CA VAL A 30 4.64 23.80 -2.52
C VAL A 30 4.83 23.93 -1.01
N ARG A 31 3.79 24.33 -0.28
CA ARG A 31 3.82 24.44 1.19
C ARG A 31 4.07 23.09 1.87
N LEU A 32 3.39 22.02 1.42
CA LEU A 32 3.59 20.68 1.95
C LEU A 32 5.02 20.20 1.70
N THR A 33 5.49 20.28 0.45
CA THR A 33 6.81 19.81 0.05
C THR A 33 7.91 20.54 0.80
N SER A 34 7.83 21.88 0.88
CA SER A 34 8.80 22.69 1.64
C SER A 34 8.86 22.31 3.12
N THR A 35 7.70 22.12 3.75
CA THR A 35 7.61 21.71 5.17
C THR A 35 8.22 20.33 5.40
N LEU A 36 7.83 19.34 4.58
CA LEU A 36 8.34 17.98 4.67
C LEU A 36 9.83 17.90 4.39
N MET A 37 10.32 18.61 3.36
CA MET A 37 11.75 18.66 3.04
C MET A 37 12.56 19.29 4.17
N ALA A 38 12.09 20.39 4.76
CA ALA A 38 12.76 21.02 5.89
C ALA A 38 12.79 20.09 7.12
N GLY A 39 11.69 19.39 7.40
CA GLY A 39 11.61 18.38 8.44
C GLY A 39 12.60 17.23 8.21
N ASN A 40 12.57 16.63 7.02
CA ASN A 40 13.47 15.56 6.62
C ASN A 40 14.93 15.98 6.72
N ARG A 41 15.29 17.17 6.22
CA ARG A 41 16.67 17.68 6.29
C ARG A 41 17.14 17.82 7.73
N ARG A 42 16.30 18.34 8.62
CA ARG A 42 16.62 18.42 10.06
C ARG A 42 16.79 17.04 10.68
N GLY A 43 15.89 16.10 10.36
CA GLY A 43 15.97 14.71 10.83
C GLY A 43 17.27 14.03 10.41
N TYR A 44 17.63 14.12 9.13
CA TYR A 44 18.87 13.54 8.62
C TYR A 44 20.13 14.22 9.17
N ALA A 45 20.10 15.54 9.39
CA ALA A 45 21.22 16.25 10.01
C ALA A 45 21.42 15.88 11.49
N ALA A 46 20.35 15.48 12.19
CA ALA A 46 20.42 15.05 13.58
C ALA A 46 20.89 13.60 13.76
N LEU A 47 20.92 12.80 12.68
CA LEU A 47 21.41 11.43 12.68
C LEU A 47 22.90 11.40 12.35
N ALA A 48 23.69 10.75 13.22
CA ALA A 48 25.09 10.48 12.94
C ALA A 48 25.22 9.62 11.66
N ASP A 49 26.11 10.03 10.75
CA ASP A 49 26.41 9.34 9.50
C ASP A 49 25.18 8.92 8.67
N SER A 50 24.20 9.82 8.55
CA SER A 50 22.92 9.56 7.87
C SER A 50 23.05 9.03 6.44
N ASP A 51 24.09 9.44 5.69
CA ASP A 51 24.37 8.90 4.36
C ASP A 51 24.83 7.44 4.39
N ALA A 52 25.65 7.06 5.38
CA ALA A 52 26.09 5.68 5.56
C ALA A 52 24.91 4.80 5.99
N LEU A 53 24.05 5.30 6.89
CA LEU A 53 22.82 4.62 7.30
C LEU A 53 21.87 4.39 6.12
N ARG A 54 21.66 5.41 5.28
CA ARG A 54 20.84 5.30 4.07
C ARG A 54 21.40 4.26 3.10
N SER A 55 22.71 4.29 2.88
CA SER A 55 23.39 3.34 2.00
C SER A 55 23.32 1.90 2.55
N HIS A 56 23.39 1.74 3.86
CA HIS A 56 23.22 0.46 4.52
C HIS A 56 21.79 -0.08 4.39
N ALA A 57 20.77 0.74 4.67
CA ALA A 57 19.37 0.38 4.49
C ALA A 57 19.06 0.00 3.03
N LYS A 58 19.61 0.74 2.06
CA LYS A 58 19.51 0.40 0.63
C LYS A 58 20.10 -0.99 0.34
N ARG A 59 21.31 -1.29 0.84
CA ARG A 59 21.94 -2.61 0.64
C ARG A 59 21.11 -3.74 1.24
N ILE A 60 20.50 -3.53 2.42
CA ILE A 60 19.60 -4.51 3.02
C ILE A 60 18.41 -4.76 2.08
N LYS A 61 17.74 -3.69 1.62
CA LYS A 61 16.59 -3.83 0.70
C LYS A 61 16.97 -4.56 -0.58
N GLU A 62 18.09 -4.19 -1.21
CA GLU A 62 18.57 -4.82 -2.44
C GLU A 62 18.90 -6.30 -2.22
N HIS A 63 19.58 -6.62 -1.12
CA HIS A 63 19.86 -8.00 -0.75
C HIS A 63 18.57 -8.79 -0.53
N THR A 64 17.60 -8.25 0.21
CA THR A 64 16.31 -8.91 0.47
C THR A 64 15.54 -9.18 -0.81
N LEU A 65 15.50 -8.22 -1.74
CA LEU A 65 14.83 -8.41 -3.03
C LEU A 65 15.55 -9.45 -3.91
N ALA A 66 16.88 -9.51 -3.85
CA ALA A 66 17.66 -10.50 -4.62
C ALA A 66 17.55 -11.94 -4.08
N HIS A 67 17.12 -12.13 -2.83
CA HIS A 67 16.96 -13.43 -2.17
C HIS A 67 15.52 -13.59 -1.65
N LEU A 68 14.57 -13.09 -2.42
CA LEU A 68 13.17 -12.99 -1.99
C LEU A 68 12.58 -14.37 -1.72
N ASP A 69 12.95 -15.38 -2.51
CA ASP A 69 12.63 -16.80 -2.30
C ASP A 69 12.88 -17.25 -0.85
N ARG A 70 14.07 -16.98 -0.32
CA ARG A 70 14.45 -17.32 1.04
C ARG A 70 13.67 -16.53 2.09
N TYR A 71 13.54 -15.22 1.89
CA TYR A 71 12.90 -14.35 2.89
C TYR A 71 11.39 -14.58 2.97
N LEU A 72 10.77 -14.96 1.86
CA LEU A 72 9.37 -15.36 1.77
C LEU A 72 9.09 -16.64 2.56
N GLU A 73 9.91 -17.67 2.40
CA GLU A 73 9.81 -18.90 3.21
C GLU A 73 10.07 -18.64 4.70
N GLN A 74 11.04 -17.76 5.01
CA GLN A 74 11.31 -17.36 6.40
C GLN A 74 10.12 -16.63 7.03
N LEU A 75 9.47 -15.73 6.28
CA LEU A 75 8.25 -15.05 6.70
C LEU A 75 7.14 -16.07 6.97
N GLU A 76 6.92 -17.00 6.04
CA GLU A 76 5.92 -18.05 6.20
C GLU A 76 6.15 -18.88 7.45
N ALA A 77 7.37 -19.38 7.66
CA ALA A 77 7.71 -20.14 8.86
C ALA A 77 7.46 -19.34 10.14
N ALA A 78 7.77 -18.04 10.15
CA ALA A 78 7.51 -17.17 11.29
C ALA A 78 6.00 -16.95 11.52
N VAL A 79 5.20 -16.74 10.47
CA VAL A 79 3.74 -16.60 10.57
C VAL A 79 3.11 -17.88 11.09
N GLN A 80 3.48 -19.02 10.53
CA GLN A 80 3.01 -20.34 10.96
C GLN A 80 3.35 -20.63 12.42
N LYS A 81 4.56 -20.29 12.87
CA LYS A 81 4.97 -20.42 14.27
C LYS A 81 4.11 -19.60 15.23
N ASN A 82 3.58 -18.47 14.77
CA ASN A 82 2.66 -17.62 15.54
C ASN A 82 1.18 -18.02 15.37
N GLY A 83 0.89 -19.18 14.75
CA GLY A 83 -0.46 -19.68 14.54
C GLY A 83 -1.20 -19.06 13.36
N GLY A 84 -0.51 -18.27 12.54
CA GLY A 84 -1.06 -17.78 11.27
C GLY A 84 -0.94 -18.81 10.15
N HIS A 85 -1.56 -18.51 9.01
CA HIS A 85 -1.44 -19.30 7.79
C HIS A 85 -1.12 -18.37 6.63
N VAL A 86 -0.12 -18.75 5.82
CA VAL A 86 0.26 -18.00 4.61
C VAL A 86 -0.36 -18.67 3.41
N HIS A 87 -1.00 -17.87 2.57
CA HIS A 87 -1.51 -18.33 1.28
C HIS A 87 -0.63 -17.75 0.17
N TRP A 88 -0.09 -18.64 -0.65
CA TRP A 88 0.66 -18.28 -1.86
C TRP A 88 -0.31 -18.10 -3.04
N ALA A 89 -0.08 -17.06 -3.83
CA ALA A 89 -0.83 -16.80 -5.05
C ALA A 89 0.14 -16.37 -6.16
N SER A 90 0.00 -16.95 -7.34
CA SER A 90 0.86 -16.68 -8.49
C SER A 90 0.44 -15.45 -9.27
N ASN A 91 -0.80 -14.97 -9.07
CA ASN A 91 -1.37 -13.82 -9.76
C ASN A 91 -2.53 -13.18 -8.96
N ALA A 92 -3.00 -12.04 -9.45
CA ALA A 92 -4.07 -11.25 -8.86
C ALA A 92 -5.40 -12.03 -8.70
N GLU A 93 -5.78 -12.83 -9.71
CA GLU A 93 -7.03 -13.59 -9.67
C GLU A 93 -6.99 -14.65 -8.57
N GLU A 94 -5.92 -15.43 -8.52
CA GLU A 94 -5.71 -16.45 -7.48
C GLU A 94 -5.72 -15.82 -6.09
N ALA A 95 -5.04 -14.68 -5.91
CA ALA A 95 -5.01 -13.96 -4.63
C ALA A 95 -6.42 -13.54 -4.19
N ARG A 96 -7.22 -12.95 -5.08
CA ARG A 96 -8.61 -12.57 -4.79
C ARG A 96 -9.46 -13.77 -4.44
N GLN A 97 -9.35 -14.84 -5.23
CA GLN A 97 -10.14 -16.06 -5.05
C GLN A 97 -9.86 -16.72 -3.69
N ILE A 98 -8.59 -16.78 -3.28
CA ILE A 98 -8.18 -17.25 -1.95
C ILE A 98 -8.87 -16.45 -0.84
N VAL A 99 -8.80 -15.12 -0.89
CA VAL A 99 -9.39 -14.27 0.16
C VAL A 99 -10.91 -14.42 0.18
N LEU A 100 -11.56 -14.48 -0.99
CA LEU A 100 -13.00 -14.72 -1.10
C LEU A 100 -13.41 -16.07 -0.51
N ASP A 101 -12.65 -17.13 -0.77
CA ASP A 101 -12.97 -18.45 -0.24
C ASP A 101 -12.75 -18.55 1.27
N ILE A 102 -11.75 -17.86 1.81
CA ILE A 102 -11.59 -17.70 3.26
C ILE A 102 -12.84 -17.02 3.84
N ALA A 103 -13.24 -15.87 3.28
CA ALA A 103 -14.40 -15.13 3.74
C ALA A 103 -15.70 -15.94 3.67
N ARG A 104 -15.90 -16.73 2.60
CA ARG A 104 -17.05 -17.63 2.45
C ARG A 104 -17.05 -18.74 3.50
N LYS A 105 -15.91 -19.39 3.73
CA LYS A 105 -15.78 -20.48 4.73
C LYS A 105 -16.10 -19.99 6.14
N THR A 106 -15.76 -18.74 6.46
CA THR A 106 -16.02 -18.13 7.76
C THR A 106 -17.34 -17.35 7.82
N ASN A 107 -18.12 -17.33 6.73
CA ASN A 107 -19.34 -16.54 6.58
C ASN A 107 -19.14 -15.06 6.97
N THR A 108 -17.97 -14.52 6.60
CA THR A 108 -17.55 -13.16 6.91
C THR A 108 -18.39 -12.15 6.16
N ARG A 109 -18.88 -11.14 6.88
CA ARG A 109 -19.62 -10.00 6.30
C ARG A 109 -18.84 -8.70 6.30
N ARG A 110 -17.77 -8.62 7.11
CA ARG A 110 -16.92 -7.43 7.23
C ARG A 110 -15.46 -7.80 7.31
N ILE A 111 -14.62 -7.08 6.60
CA ILE A 111 -13.17 -7.23 6.60
C ILE A 111 -12.55 -5.90 6.99
N VAL A 112 -11.62 -5.95 7.93
CA VAL A 112 -10.76 -4.83 8.28
C VAL A 112 -9.35 -5.17 7.81
N LYS A 113 -8.73 -4.28 7.02
CA LYS A 113 -7.37 -4.49 6.51
C LYS A 113 -6.53 -3.22 6.57
N SER A 114 -5.22 -3.36 6.57
CA SER A 114 -4.32 -2.23 6.31
C SER A 114 -4.40 -1.83 4.83
N LYS A 115 -4.14 -0.55 4.54
CA LYS A 115 -3.89 -0.12 3.16
C LYS A 115 -2.63 -0.80 2.63
N SER A 116 -2.69 -1.24 1.39
CA SER A 116 -1.57 -1.84 0.68
C SER A 116 -1.72 -1.54 -0.80
N MET A 117 -0.68 -0.97 -1.41
CA MET A 117 -0.66 -0.76 -2.86
C MET A 117 -0.89 -2.07 -3.61
N THR A 118 -0.33 -3.17 -3.12
CA THR A 118 -0.55 -4.50 -3.72
C THR A 118 -2.02 -4.92 -3.70
N SER A 119 -2.79 -4.57 -2.65
CA SER A 119 -4.23 -4.87 -2.64
C SER A 119 -5.04 -4.00 -3.61
N GLU A 120 -4.58 -2.77 -3.88
CA GLU A 120 -5.16 -1.90 -4.91
C GLU A 120 -4.87 -2.41 -6.32
N GLU A 121 -3.62 -2.77 -6.59
CA GLU A 121 -3.16 -3.28 -7.89
C GLU A 121 -3.90 -4.55 -8.33
N ILE A 122 -4.30 -5.41 -7.38
CA ILE A 122 -5.09 -6.61 -7.67
C ILE A 122 -6.61 -6.35 -7.62
N HIS A 123 -7.04 -5.14 -7.31
CA HIS A 123 -8.44 -4.75 -7.11
C HIS A 123 -9.16 -5.63 -6.09
N LEU A 124 -8.56 -5.80 -4.90
CA LEU A 124 -9.11 -6.67 -3.86
C LEU A 124 -10.43 -6.13 -3.28
N ASN A 125 -10.50 -4.82 -2.96
CA ASN A 125 -11.72 -4.23 -2.37
C ASN A 125 -12.92 -4.37 -3.31
N PRO A 126 -12.84 -3.99 -4.61
CA PRO A 126 -13.94 -4.21 -5.54
C PRO A 126 -14.42 -5.67 -5.60
N ALA A 127 -13.50 -6.65 -5.54
CA ALA A 127 -13.86 -8.06 -5.57
C ALA A 127 -14.60 -8.52 -4.30
N LEU A 128 -14.19 -8.03 -3.13
CA LEU A 128 -14.84 -8.32 -1.86
C LEU A 128 -16.22 -7.65 -1.76
N GLU A 129 -16.31 -6.38 -2.16
CA GLU A 129 -17.57 -5.62 -2.20
C GLU A 129 -18.59 -6.23 -3.15
N ALA A 130 -18.15 -6.69 -4.33
CA ALA A 130 -19.00 -7.41 -5.27
C ALA A 130 -19.54 -8.74 -4.69
N ALA A 131 -18.84 -9.34 -3.72
CA ALA A 131 -19.29 -10.50 -2.97
C ALA A 131 -20.17 -10.14 -1.75
N GLY A 132 -20.53 -8.86 -1.57
CA GLY A 132 -21.38 -8.40 -0.47
C GLY A 132 -20.65 -8.26 0.87
N ILE A 133 -19.32 -8.18 0.85
CA ILE A 133 -18.49 -8.01 2.05
C ILE A 133 -18.17 -6.52 2.21
N GLU A 134 -18.44 -5.98 3.39
CA GLU A 134 -18.04 -4.62 3.75
C GLU A 134 -16.54 -4.59 4.06
N VAL A 135 -15.78 -3.73 3.39
CA VAL A 135 -14.34 -3.59 3.61
C VAL A 135 -14.03 -2.24 4.25
N THR A 136 -13.22 -2.25 5.29
CA THR A 136 -12.71 -1.03 5.94
C THR A 136 -11.20 -1.05 5.94
N GLU A 137 -10.59 -0.01 5.39
CA GLU A 137 -9.15 0.20 5.47
C GLU A 137 -8.79 0.98 6.74
N THR A 138 -7.76 0.53 7.45
CA THR A 138 -7.29 1.18 8.68
C THR A 138 -6.23 2.23 8.43
N ASP A 139 -6.15 2.81 7.22
CA ASP A 139 -5.20 3.88 6.95
C ASP A 139 -5.71 5.20 7.52
N PHE A 140 -4.96 5.73 8.47
CA PHE A 140 -5.25 7.02 9.09
C PHE A 140 -5.03 8.18 8.12
N GLY A 141 -4.14 8.04 7.12
CA GLY A 141 -3.80 9.09 6.17
C GLY A 141 -4.98 9.59 5.31
N GLU A 142 -5.94 8.72 5.01
CA GLU A 142 -7.16 9.10 4.26
C GLU A 142 -8.14 9.95 5.09
N PHE A 143 -8.01 9.96 6.41
CA PHE A 143 -8.86 10.74 7.33
C PHE A 143 -8.23 12.08 7.77
N ILE A 144 -6.99 12.38 7.38
CA ILE A 144 -6.27 13.63 7.73
C ILE A 144 -6.21 14.61 6.53
N ILE A 145 -7.20 14.61 5.64
CA ILE A 145 -7.27 15.54 4.50
C ILE A 145 -8.06 16.79 4.88
#